data_AF-A0A7C7PJ43-F1
#
_entry.id   AF-A0A7C7PJ43-F1
#
_cell.length_a   1.000
_cell.length_b   1.000
_cell.length_c   1.000
_cell.angle_alpha   90.00
_cell.angle_beta   90.00
_cell.angle_gamma   90.00
#
_symmetry.space_group_name_H-M   'P 1'
#
loop_
_entity.id
_entity.type
_entity.pdbx_description
1 polymer ?
#
loop_
_entity_poly.entity_id
_entity_poly.type
_entity_poly.pdbx_seq_one_letter_code
_entity_poly.pdbx_strand_id
1 'polypeptide(L)' 'MNIGKFPAYRPRRLRKNENIRSLVRETTIKVDDLIYPMFVVEGKGFNL' A
#
# COMPACT_ATOMS: atom_id res chain seq x y z
N MET A 1 -33.31 8.01 -10.62
CA MET A 1 -31.95 8.62 -10.60
C MET A 1 -30.95 7.53 -10.94
N ASN A 2 -30.37 7.54 -12.16
CA ASN A 2 -29.49 6.46 -12.64
C ASN A 2 -28.04 6.66 -12.19
N ILE A 3 -27.79 6.54 -10.89
CA ILE A 3 -26.43 6.55 -10.33
C ILE A 3 -25.79 5.19 -10.59
N GLY A 4 -24.55 5.16 -11.07
CA GLY A 4 -23.77 3.92 -11.23
C GLY A 4 -23.80 3.26 -12.61
N LYS A 5 -24.65 3.71 -13.55
CA LYS A 5 -24.70 3.14 -14.90
C LYS A 5 -23.63 3.77 -15.82
N PHE A 6 -22.91 2.95 -16.56
CA PHE A 6 -22.06 3.41 -17.67
C PHE A 6 -22.95 4.08 -18.76
N PRO A 7 -22.54 5.19 -19.40
CA PRO A 7 -21.24 5.87 -19.31
C PRO A 7 -21.16 6.99 -18.26
N ALA A 8 -22.27 7.26 -17.53
CA ALA A 8 -22.33 8.34 -16.55
C ALA A 8 -21.37 8.10 -15.38
N TYR A 9 -21.33 6.87 -14.85
CA TYR A 9 -20.36 6.45 -13.84
C TYR A 9 -19.27 5.59 -14.47
N ARG A 10 -18.00 6.01 -14.32
CA ARG A 10 -16.83 5.30 -14.83
C ARG A 10 -15.77 5.17 -13.74
N PRO A 11 -15.76 4.07 -12.97
CA PRO A 11 -14.82 3.85 -11.87
C PRO A 11 -13.35 4.00 -12.28
N ARG A 12 -13.04 3.67 -13.54
CA ARG A 12 -11.68 3.79 -14.10
C ARG A 12 -11.16 5.24 -14.11
N ARG A 13 -12.01 6.26 -14.00
CA ARG A 13 -11.56 7.67 -13.89
C ARG A 13 -10.69 7.90 -12.65
N LEU A 14 -10.98 7.22 -11.54
CA LEU A 14 -10.17 7.28 -10.30
C LEU A 14 -8.83 6.54 -10.44
N ARG A 15 -8.65 5.75 -11.51
CA ARG A 15 -7.42 4.98 -11.77
C ARG A 15 -6.60 5.56 -12.93
N LYS A 16 -6.93 6.78 -13.41
CA LYS A 16 -6.36 7.35 -14.63
C LYS A 16 -4.86 7.63 -14.54
N ASN A 17 -4.37 8.11 -13.40
CA ASN A 17 -2.96 8.44 -13.19
C ASN A 17 -2.54 8.18 -11.74
N GLU A 18 -1.26 8.33 -11.45
CA GLU A 18 -0.71 8.13 -10.12
C GLU A 18 -1.26 9.14 -9.10
N ASN A 19 -1.31 10.43 -9.42
CA ASN A 19 -1.76 11.48 -8.50
C ASN A 19 -3.19 11.23 -8.00
N ILE A 20 -4.12 10.90 -8.90
CA ILE A 20 -5.51 10.60 -8.52
C ILE A 20 -5.56 9.33 -7.68
N ARG A 21 -4.81 8.28 -8.04
CA ARG A 21 -4.74 7.05 -7.25
C ARG A 21 -4.17 7.28 -5.86
N SER A 22 -3.21 8.20 -5.71
CA SER A 22 -2.64 8.58 -4.41
C SER A 22 -3.68 9.28 -3.53
N LEU A 23 -4.47 10.19 -4.10
CA LEU A 23 -5.52 10.92 -3.38
C LEU A 23 -6.66 10.03 -2.87
N VAL A 24 -7.03 8.99 -3.63
CA VAL A 24 -8.14 8.07 -3.26
C VAL A 24 -7.68 6.79 -2.58
N ARG A 25 -6.40 6.66 -2.23
CA ARG A 25 -5.83 5.45 -1.64
C ARG A 25 -6.33 5.28 -0.21
N GLU A 26 -6.91 4.11 0.08
CA GLU A 26 -7.40 3.78 1.42
C GLU A 26 -6.31 3.18 2.33
N THR A 27 -5.39 2.41 1.76
CA THR A 27 -4.35 1.69 2.52
C THR A 27 -2.96 2.23 2.22
N THR A 28 -2.18 2.53 3.26
CA THR A 28 -0.76 2.91 3.16
C THR A 28 0.06 2.09 4.15
N ILE A 29 1.26 1.69 3.75
CA ILE A 29 2.23 1.01 4.63
C ILE A 29 3.40 1.99 4.86
N LYS A 30 3.79 2.15 6.12
CA LYS A 30 4.92 2.96 6.59
C LYS A 30 5.96 2.07 7.27
N VAL A 31 7.16 2.61 7.48
CA VAL A 31 8.23 1.90 8.21
C VAL A 31 7.79 1.54 9.63
N ASP A 32 6.98 2.39 10.26
CA ASP A 32 6.44 2.16 11.61
C ASP A 32 5.50 0.94 11.69
N ASP A 33 4.98 0.47 10.55
CA ASP A 33 4.14 -0.74 10.48
C ASP A 33 4.99 -2.03 10.41
N LEU A 34 6.32 -1.91 10.29
CA LEU A 34 7.22 -3.03 10.08
C LEU A 34 7.83 -3.51 11.40
N ILE A 35 7.84 -4.83 11.59
CA ILE A 35 8.56 -5.50 12.68
C ILE A 35 9.81 -6.13 12.08
N TYR A 36 10.98 -5.79 12.61
CA TYR A 36 12.25 -6.40 12.23
C TYR A 36 12.69 -7.44 13.28
N PRO A 37 12.44 -8.73 13.04
CA PRO A 37 12.86 -9.77 13.98
C PRO A 37 14.38 -9.90 13.96
N MET A 38 15.00 -9.81 15.14
CA MET A 38 16.43 -10.01 15.34
C MET A 38 16.65 -11.23 16.24
N PHE A 39 17.42 -12.18 15.73
CA PHE A 39 17.84 -13.35 16.50
C PHE A 39 19.23 -13.05 17.10
N VAL A 40 19.36 -13.24 18.40
CA VAL A 40 20.62 -13.03 19.14
C VAL A 40 21.16 -14.38 19.58
N VAL A 41 22.46 -14.58 19.40
CA VAL A 41 23.22 -15.75 19.86
C VAL A 41 24.40 -15.23 20.70
N GLU A 42 24.83 -15.99 21.70
CA GLU A 42 26.03 -15.66 22.48
C GLU A 42 27.30 -15.96 21.65
N GLY A 43 28.26 -15.02 21.60
CA GLY A 43 29.57 -15.22 20.96
C GLY A 43 30.08 -14.04 20.13
N LYS A 44 31.36 -14.09 19.71
CA LYS A 44 31.97 -13.15 18.75
C LYS A 44 32.41 -13.91 17.50
N GLY A 45 31.90 -13.51 16.33
CA GLY A 45 32.30 -14.05 15.02
C GLY A 45 31.38 -15.14 14.49
N PHE A 46 30.11 -14.82 14.25
CA PHE A 46 29.20 -15.73 13.56
C PHE A 46 29.61 -15.83 12.08
N ASN A 47 30.32 -16.91 11.75
CA ASN A 47 30.29 -17.46 10.40
C ASN A 47 29.13 -18.46 10.39
N LEU A 48 28.24 -18.33 9.40
CA LEU A 48 27.15 -19.29 9.15
C LEU A 48 27.68 -20.72 9.01
#